data_AF-A0A1H0PLB1-F1
#
_entry.id   AF-A0A1H0PLB1-F1
#
_cell.length_a   1.000
_cell.length_b   1.000
_cell.length_c   1.000
_cell.angle_alpha   90.00
_cell.angle_beta   90.00
_cell.angle_gamma   90.00
#
_symmetry.space_group_name_H-M   'P 1'
#
loop_
_entity.id
_entity.type
_entity.pdbx_description
1 polymer ?
#
loop_
_entity_poly.entity_id
_entity_poly.type
_entity_poly.pdbx_seq_one_letter_code
_entity_poly.pdbx_strand_id
1 'polypeptide(L)'
;MVFGNGEPLAGREAILAANAAFMDTIAGLRHRIVDAWTVDATTIAVTDVTYTRLDTREVTLPAVSIWRVGDDGLIVDFRVVLDLAPVHAP
;
A
#
# COMPACT_ATOMS: atom_id res chain seq x y z
N MET A 1 -0.68 -9.90 3.84
CA MET A 1 -0.20 -8.60 3.32
C MET A 1 1.22 -8.35 3.81
N VAL A 2 2.12 -7.88 2.95
CA VAL A 2 3.45 -7.38 3.34
C VAL A 2 3.55 -5.92 2.94
N PHE A 3 3.88 -5.01 3.86
CA PHE A 3 3.98 -3.58 3.60
C PHE A 3 5.41 -3.10 3.84
N GLY A 4 6.07 -2.60 2.79
CA GLY A 4 7.49 -2.25 2.83
C GLY A 4 8.35 -3.45 3.27
N ASN A 5 9.22 -3.20 4.25
CA ASN A 5 10.07 -4.23 4.87
C ASN A 5 9.48 -4.83 6.16
N GLY A 6 8.18 -4.62 6.42
CA GLY A 6 7.51 -5.14 7.62
C GLY A 6 7.25 -6.65 7.58
N GLU A 7 6.99 -7.23 8.75
CA GLU A 7 6.59 -8.64 8.89
C GLU A 7 5.24 -8.93 8.19
N PRO A 8 5.02 -10.15 7.67
CA PRO A 8 3.77 -10.51 7.04
C PRO A 8 2.56 -10.43 7.99
N LEU A 9 1.52 -9.73 7.55
CA LEU A 9 0.21 -9.67 8.22
C LEU A 9 -0.71 -10.76 7.66
N ALA A 10 -1.15 -11.67 8.52
CA ALA A 10 -2.00 -12.80 8.16
C ALA A 10 -3.46 -12.58 8.58
N GLY A 11 -4.39 -12.74 7.62
CA GLY A 11 -5.83 -12.63 7.87
C GLY A 11 -6.36 -11.20 7.85
N ARG A 12 -7.68 -11.08 7.65
CA ARG A 12 -8.38 -9.81 7.48
C ARG A 12 -8.28 -8.89 8.70
N GLU A 13 -8.44 -9.43 9.90
CA GLU A 13 -8.39 -8.66 11.15
C GLU A 13 -7.03 -7.98 11.36
N ALA A 14 -5.94 -8.72 11.19
CA ALA A 14 -4.59 -8.16 11.32
C ALA A 14 -4.32 -7.05 10.29
N ILE A 15 -4.80 -7.23 9.05
CA ILE A 15 -4.66 -6.24 7.99
C ILE A 15 -5.50 -4.98 8.30
N LEU A 16 -6.73 -5.13 8.77
CA LEU A 16 -7.59 -4.00 9.13
C LEU A 16 -7.02 -3.21 10.30
N ALA A 17 -6.54 -3.88 11.35
CA ALA A 17 -5.92 -3.24 12.50
C ALA A 17 -4.66 -2.45 12.10
N ALA A 18 -3.78 -3.05 11.28
CA ALA A 18 -2.60 -2.37 10.78
C ALA A 18 -2.92 -1.18 9.87
N ASN A 19 -3.94 -1.31 8.99
CA ASN A 19 -4.36 -0.23 8.12
C ASN A 19 -4.98 0.93 8.91
N ALA A 20 -5.79 0.65 9.93
CA ALA A 20 -6.33 1.68 10.83
C ALA A 20 -5.20 2.43 11.55
N ALA A 21 -4.27 1.68 12.17
CA ALA A 21 -3.13 2.27 12.85
C ALA A 21 -2.24 3.10 11.91
N PHE A 22 -2.06 2.67 10.65
CA PHE A 22 -1.34 3.46 9.66
C PHE A 22 -2.08 4.75 9.28
N MET A 23 -3.39 4.69 9.06
CA MET A 23 -4.20 5.87 8.73
C MET A 23 -4.22 6.90 9.86
N ASP A 24 -4.06 6.50 11.12
CA ASP A 24 -3.92 7.45 12.24
C ASP A 24 -2.63 8.29 12.17
N THR A 25 -1.65 7.90 11.34
CA THR A 25 -0.37 8.60 11.20
C THR A 25 -0.35 9.65 10.09
N ILE A 26 -1.40 9.73 9.28
CA ILE A 26 -1.52 10.62 8.11
C ILE A 26 -2.91 11.25 8.06
N ALA A 27 -3.05 12.40 7.40
CA ALA A 27 -4.35 13.02 7.17
C ALA A 27 -5.10 12.41 5.97
N GLY A 28 -4.37 11.75 5.06
CA GLY A 28 -4.94 11.07 3.92
C GLY A 28 -3.89 10.61 2.92
N LEU A 29 -4.34 9.90 1.89
CA LEU A 29 -3.51 9.52 0.77
C LEU A 29 -4.31 9.44 -0.52
N ARG A 30 -3.62 9.57 -1.66
CA ARG A 30 -4.18 9.39 -2.99
C ARG A 30 -3.21 8.59 -3.86
N HIS A 31 -3.70 7.52 -4.46
CA HIS A 31 -2.97 6.76 -5.46
C HIS A 31 -3.20 7.33 -6.86
N ARG A 32 -2.13 7.45 -7.64
CA ARG A 32 -2.15 7.62 -9.09
C ARG A 32 -1.48 6.40 -9.72
N ILE A 33 -2.23 5.59 -10.46
CA ILE A 33 -1.66 4.47 -11.22
C ILE A 33 -0.85 5.06 -12.38
N VAL A 34 0.43 4.68 -12.44
CA VAL A 34 1.37 5.07 -13.50
C VAL A 34 1.35 4.03 -14.61
N ASP A 35 1.42 2.75 -14.22
CA ASP A 35 1.35 1.61 -15.11
C ASP A 35 0.80 0.40 -14.35
N ALA A 36 0.25 -0.57 -15.08
CA ALA A 36 -0.21 -1.81 -14.49
C ALA A 36 -0.11 -2.97 -15.48
N TRP A 37 0.29 -4.13 -14.96
CA TRP A 37 0.31 -5.39 -15.71
C TRP A 37 -0.45 -6.45 -14.93
N THR A 38 -1.17 -7.29 -15.66
CA THR A 38 -1.75 -8.51 -15.12
C THR A 38 -1.10 -9.69 -15.83
N VAL A 39 -0.53 -10.59 -15.04
CA VAL A 39 0.06 -11.86 -15.50
C VAL A 39 -0.64 -12.96 -14.73
N ASP A 40 -1.44 -13.75 -15.44
CA ASP A 40 -2.35 -14.74 -14.85
C ASP A 40 -3.24 -14.10 -13.75
N ALA A 41 -3.21 -14.66 -12.55
CA ALA A 41 -3.97 -14.18 -11.39
C ALA A 41 -3.29 -13.04 -10.62
N THR A 42 -2.13 -12.57 -11.07
CA THR A 42 -1.31 -11.57 -10.37
C THR A 42 -1.36 -10.23 -11.08
N THR A 43 -1.64 -9.17 -10.35
CA THR A 43 -1.56 -7.79 -10.84
C THR A 43 -0.42 -7.06 -10.17
N ILE A 44 0.33 -6.30 -10.97
CA ILE A 44 1.42 -5.43 -10.57
C ILE A 44 1.02 -4.02 -10.96
N ALA A 45 0.85 -3.12 -9.99
CA ALA A 45 0.54 -1.71 -10.23
C ALA A 45 1.71 -0.84 -9.75
N VAL A 46 2.27 -0.05 -10.68
CA VAL A 46 3.21 1.02 -10.36
C VAL A 46 2.38 2.26 -10.08
N THR A 47 2.59 2.85 -8.92
CA THR A 47 1.79 3.98 -8.43
C THR A 47 2.69 5.10 -7.94
N ASP A 48 2.27 6.34 -8.18
CA ASP A 48 2.66 7.45 -7.33
C ASP A 48 1.62 7.58 -6.22
N VAL A 49 2.08 7.59 -4.97
CA VAL A 49 1.21 7.74 -3.80
C VAL A 49 1.50 9.08 -3.16
N THR A 50 0.54 9.98 -3.22
CA THR A 50 0.59 11.26 -2.50
C THR A 50 0.01 11.06 -1.11
N TYR A 51 0.82 11.30 -0.08
CA TYR A 51 0.41 11.31 1.31
C TYR A 51 0.23 12.75 1.79
N THR A 52 -0.89 13.02 2.45
CA THR A 52 -1.09 14.27 3.21
C THR A 52 -0.71 13.98 4.65
N ARG A 53 0.35 14.62 5.14
CA ARG A 53 0.79 14.51 6.53
C ARG A 53 -0.18 15.23 7.48
N LEU A 54 -0.09 14.91 8.76
CA LEU A 54 -0.90 15.57 9.81
C LEU A 54 -0.61 17.08 9.95
N ASP A 55 0.57 17.51 9.52
CA ASP A 55 0.95 18.92 9.45
C ASP A 55 0.58 19.60 8.13
N THR A 56 -0.29 18.96 7.34
CA THR A 56 -0.81 19.40 6.02
C THR A 56 0.19 19.36 4.86
N ARG A 57 1.47 19.06 5.08
CA ARG A 57 2.44 18.92 3.99
C ARG A 57 2.11 17.68 3.16
N GLU A 58 2.32 17.78 1.85
CA GLU A 58 2.19 16.64 0.94
C GLU A 58 3.55 16.05 0.57
N VAL A 59 3.61 14.72 0.49
CA VAL A 59 4.78 13.98 0.00
C VAL A 59 4.31 12.94 -1.01
N THR A 60 4.88 12.92 -2.21
CA THR A 60 4.58 11.91 -3.22
C THR A 60 5.74 10.93 -3.35
N LEU A 61 5.43 9.64 -3.29
CA LEU A 61 6.41 8.56 -3.32
C LEU A 61 6.05 7.52 -4.39
N PRO A 62 7.04 6.98 -5.11
CA PRO A 62 6.81 5.83 -5.96
C PRO A 62 6.58 4.58 -5.09
N ALA A 63 5.60 3.77 -5.47
CA ALA A 63 5.32 2.49 -4.86
C ALA A 63 4.93 1.46 -5.92
N VAL A 64 5.17 0.18 -5.64
CA VAL A 64 4.65 -0.94 -6.42
C VAL A 64 3.76 -1.80 -5.54
N SER A 65 2.51 -1.94 -5.94
CA SER A 65 1.52 -2.82 -5.32
C SER A 65 1.38 -4.09 -6.16
N ILE A 66 1.57 -5.25 -5.55
CA ILE A 66 1.46 -6.56 -6.21
C ILE A 66 0.43 -7.39 -5.45
N TRP A 67 -0.65 -7.80 -6.10
CA TRP A 67 -1.65 -8.67 -5.49
C TRP A 67 -1.98 -9.86 -6.37
N ARG A 68 -2.36 -10.95 -5.74
CA ARG A 68 -2.90 -12.14 -6.41
C ARG A 68 -4.35 -12.33 -6.03
N VAL A 69 -5.16 -12.67 -7.03
CA VAL A 69 -6.59 -12.95 -6.89
C VAL A 69 -6.84 -14.47 -6.91
N GLY A 70 -7.73 -14.97 -6.06
CA GLY A 70 -8.15 -16.37 -6.03
C GLY A 70 -9.25 -16.67 -7.04
N ASP A 71 -9.65 -17.93 -7.15
CA ASP A 71 -10.73 -18.37 -8.05
C ASP A 71 -12.10 -17.76 -7.69
N ASP A 72 -12.26 -17.31 -6.45
CA ASP A 72 -13.45 -16.59 -5.95
C ASP A 72 -13.43 -15.08 -6.27
N GLY A 73 -12.41 -14.61 -6.98
CA GLY A 73 -12.25 -13.20 -7.34
C GLY A 73 -11.76 -12.31 -6.21
N LEU A 74 -11.37 -12.87 -5.06
CA LEU A 74 -10.87 -12.11 -3.91
C LEU A 74 -9.34 -12.04 -3.87
N ILE A 75 -8.80 -10.98 -3.28
CA ILE A 75 -7.35 -10.87 -3.05
C ILE A 75 -6.94 -11.90 -1.99
N VAL A 76 -6.02 -12.78 -2.36
CA VAL A 76 -5.50 -13.85 -1.50
C VAL A 76 -4.05 -13.63 -1.09
N ASP A 77 -3.33 -12.75 -1.78
CA ASP A 77 -2.00 -12.28 -1.40
C ASP A 77 -1.81 -10.83 -1.83
N PHE A 78 -1.08 -10.04 -1.04
CA PHE A 78 -0.86 -8.62 -1.31
C PHE A 78 0.47 -8.13 -0.74
N ARG A 79 1.26 -7.43 -1.56
CA ARG A 79 2.52 -6.82 -1.19
C ARG A 79 2.59 -5.39 -1.69
N VAL A 80 3.11 -4.50 -0.86
CA VAL A 80 3.44 -3.11 -1.23
C VAL A 80 4.94 -2.91 -1.05
N VAL A 81 5.61 -2.51 -2.11
CA VAL A 81 7.04 -2.15 -2.12
C VAL A 81 7.15 -0.64 -2.22
N LEU A 82 7.69 -0.02 -1.19
CA LEU A 82 7.91 1.43 -1.09
C LEU A 82 8.95 1.75 -0.01
N ASP A 83 9.54 2.95 -0.07
CA ASP A 83 10.23 3.58 1.06
C ASP A 83 9.30 4.63 1.70
N LEU A 84 8.82 4.36 2.90
CA LEU A 84 7.91 5.25 3.63
C LEU A 84 8.65 6.30 4.47
N ALA A 85 9.97 6.21 4.63
CA ALA A 85 10.73 7.11 5.49
C ALA A 85 10.45 8.61 5.22
N PRO A 86 10.30 9.06 3.96
CA PRO A 86 9.98 10.46 3.69
C PRO A 86 8.59 10.91 4.14
N VAL A 87 7.66 10.03 4.52
CA VAL A 87 6.35 10.45 5.09
C VAL A 87 6.51 10.90 6.54
N HIS A 88 7.44 10.27 7.27
CA HIS A 88 7.66 10.50 8.70
C HIS A 88 8.94 11.29 9.03
N ALA A 89 9.65 11.77 8.00
CA ALA A 89 10.78 12.66 8.18
C ALA A 89 10.36 14.00 8.82
N PRO A 90 11.18 14.60 9.70
CA PRO A 90 10.90 15.88 10.37
C PRO A 90 10.41 17.01 9.45
#